data_AF-A0A7Y4ZEX6-F1
#
_entry.id   AF-A0A7Y4ZEX6-F1
#
_cell.length_a   1.000
_cell.length_b   1.000
_cell.length_c   1.000
_cell.angle_alpha   90.00
_cell.angle_beta   90.00
_cell.angle_gamma   90.00
#
_symmetry.space_group_name_H-M   'P 1'
#
loop_
_entity.id
_entity.type
_entity.pdbx_description
1 polymer ?
#
loop_
_entity_poly.entity_id
_entity_poly.type
_entity_poly.pdbx_seq_one_letter_code
_entity_poly.pdbx_strand_id
1 'polypeptide(L)'
;MKKTLSESQFQECTKGLDVGAQTLDIAYGVLVQGKTQASFAKQLGLTKGAVSQSVNRVWAAHESIRTLPKGHKLISAVLPEHQAYIVAKWADEVKKKWR
;
A
#
# COMPACT_ATOMS: atom_id res chain seq x y z
N MET A 1 -18.84 -5.48 -0.26
CA MET A 1 -18.43 -4.64 -1.41
C MET A 1 -17.11 -5.15 -1.96
N LYS A 2 -16.91 -5.17 -3.28
CA LYS A 2 -15.61 -5.53 -3.87
C LYS A 2 -14.66 -4.33 -3.72
N LYS A 3 -13.44 -4.59 -3.24
CA LYS A 3 -12.36 -3.60 -3.14
C LYS A 3 -11.79 -3.36 -4.54
N THR A 4 -11.95 -2.15 -5.08
CA THR A 4 -11.50 -1.76 -6.42
C THR A 4 -10.82 -0.39 -6.35
N LEU A 5 -9.78 -0.19 -7.16
CA LEU A 5 -9.03 1.07 -7.26
C LEU A 5 -8.97 1.52 -8.71
N SER A 6 -8.97 2.84 -8.95
CA SER A 6 -8.55 3.37 -10.25
C SER A 6 -7.05 3.18 -10.44
N GLU A 7 -6.58 3.26 -11.69
CA GLU A 7 -5.15 3.19 -12.00
C GLU A 7 -4.37 4.32 -11.31
N SER A 8 -4.94 5.53 -11.24
CA SER A 8 -4.35 6.66 -10.53
C SER A 8 -4.25 6.43 -9.01
N GLN A 9 -5.30 5.88 -8.39
CA GLN A 9 -5.29 5.55 -6.95
C GLN A 9 -4.29 4.44 -6.65
N PHE A 10 -4.16 3.45 -7.54
CA PHE A 10 -3.18 2.38 -7.41
C PHE A 10 -1.76 2.90 -7.52
N GLN A 11 -1.46 3.76 -8.50
CA GLN A 11 -0.15 4.40 -8.60
C GLN A 11 0.17 5.25 -7.38
N GLU A 12 -0.81 6.01 -6.87
CA GLU A 12 -0.64 6.84 -5.68
C GLU A 12 -0.31 6.00 -4.44
N CYS A 13 -1.04 4.91 -4.20
CA CYS A 13 -0.83 4.07 -3.01
C CYS A 13 0.38 3.14 -3.10
N THR A 14 0.88 2.87 -4.30
CA THR A 14 2.10 2.06 -4.50
C THR A 14 3.37 2.90 -4.56
N LYS A 15 3.24 4.23 -4.72
CA LYS A 15 4.39 5.15 -4.75
C LYS A 15 5.11 5.17 -3.39
N GLY A 16 6.24 4.47 -3.33
CA GLY A 16 7.05 4.34 -2.11
C GLY A 16 6.59 3.23 -1.16
N LEU A 17 5.69 2.35 -1.62
CA LEU A 17 5.31 1.14 -0.90
C LEU A 17 6.41 0.08 -1.06
N ASP A 18 6.99 -0.38 0.04
CA ASP A 18 8.03 -1.43 0.04
C ASP A 18 7.39 -2.82 -0.13
N VAL A 19 7.10 -3.16 -1.38
CA VAL A 19 6.57 -4.48 -1.78
C VAL A 19 7.25 -4.97 -3.05
N GLY A 20 7.50 -6.28 -3.13
CA GLY A 20 8.09 -6.88 -4.32
C GLY A 20 7.18 -6.79 -5.56
N ALA A 21 7.78 -6.82 -6.74
CA ALA A 21 7.09 -6.72 -8.03
C ALA A 21 5.90 -7.68 -8.18
N GLN A 22 6.06 -8.95 -7.76
CA GLN A 22 4.98 -9.94 -7.80
C GLN A 22 3.75 -9.52 -6.99
N THR A 23 3.94 -8.85 -5.84
CA THR A 23 2.83 -8.34 -5.03
C THR A 23 2.11 -7.20 -5.74
N LEU A 24 2.85 -6.31 -6.41
CA LEU A 24 2.27 -5.24 -7.22
C LEU A 24 1.46 -5.80 -8.39
N ASP A 25 1.98 -6.80 -9.10
CA ASP A 25 1.29 -7.41 -10.25
C ASP A 25 -0.02 -8.09 -9.85
N ILE A 26 0.00 -8.86 -8.76
CA ILE A 26 -1.19 -9.50 -8.20
C ILE A 26 -2.22 -8.43 -7.79
N ALA A 27 -1.78 -7.42 -7.05
CA ALA A 27 -2.67 -6.38 -6.55
C ALA A 27 -3.26 -5.55 -7.70
N TYR A 28 -2.46 -5.22 -8.73
CA TYR A 28 -2.93 -4.51 -9.91
C TYR A 28 -3.98 -5.31 -10.67
N GLY A 29 -3.72 -6.59 -10.91
CA GLY A 29 -4.66 -7.47 -11.58
C GLY A 29 -5.99 -7.63 -10.83
N VAL A 30 -5.96 -7.66 -9.50
CA VAL A 30 -7.17 -7.83 -8.69
C VAL A 30 -7.92 -6.51 -8.46
N LEU A 31 -7.21 -5.46 -8.04
CA LEU A 31 -7.82 -4.19 -7.61
C LEU A 31 -8.15 -3.26 -8.78
N VAL A 32 -7.37 -3.29 -9.86
CA VAL A 32 -7.56 -2.42 -11.03
C VAL A 32 -8.23 -3.18 -12.18
N GLN A 33 -7.69 -4.33 -12.57
CA GLN A 33 -8.22 -5.11 -13.71
C GLN A 33 -9.44 -5.99 -13.34
N GLY A 34 -9.79 -6.11 -12.05
CA GLY A 34 -10.95 -6.88 -11.59
C GLY A 34 -10.81 -8.40 -11.74
N LYS A 35 -9.60 -8.93 -11.97
CA LYS A 35 -9.34 -10.37 -12.02
C LYS A 35 -9.55 -11.00 -10.64
N THR A 36 -9.85 -12.30 -10.62
CA THR A 36 -10.09 -13.01 -9.36
C THR A 36 -8.78 -13.42 -8.68
N GLN A 37 -8.75 -13.35 -7.35
CA GLN A 37 -7.61 -13.85 -6.57
C GLN A 37 -7.37 -15.35 -6.80
N ALA A 38 -8.43 -16.12 -7.05
CA ALA A 38 -8.34 -17.55 -7.36
C ALA A 38 -7.59 -17.82 -8.67
N SER A 39 -7.76 -16.96 -9.68
CA SER A 39 -7.02 -17.06 -10.95
C SER A 39 -5.52 -16.86 -10.73
N PHE A 40 -5.11 -15.87 -9.95
CA PHE A 40 -3.71 -15.64 -9.62
C PHE A 40 -3.11 -16.76 -8.75
N ALA A 41 -3.87 -17.26 -7.77
CA ALA A 41 -3.44 -18.39 -6.95
C ALA A 41 -3.10 -19.62 -7.82
N LYS A 42 -3.96 -19.95 -8.79
CA LYS A 42 -3.74 -21.06 -9.73
C LYS A 42 -2.59 -20.80 -10.70
N GLN A 43 -2.51 -19.59 -11.27
CA GLN A 43 -1.50 -19.23 -12.27
C GLN A 43 -0.09 -19.18 -11.67
N LEU A 44 0.06 -18.68 -10.45
CA LEU A 44 1.35 -18.49 -9.79
C LEU A 44 1.73 -19.64 -8.85
N GLY A 45 0.88 -20.68 -8.73
CA GLY A 45 1.09 -21.77 -7.78
C GLY A 45 1.08 -21.33 -6.32
N LEU A 46 0.43 -20.20 -6.01
CA LEU A 46 0.38 -19.60 -4.69
C LEU A 46 -0.88 -20.03 -3.93
N THR A 47 -0.82 -20.00 -2.61
CA THR A 47 -2.01 -20.18 -1.78
C THR A 47 -2.96 -18.98 -1.92
N LYS A 48 -4.26 -19.22 -1.78
CA LYS A 48 -5.26 -18.13 -1.74
C LYS A 48 -4.94 -17.10 -0.65
N GLY A 49 -4.37 -17.55 0.48
CA GLY A 49 -3.93 -16.70 1.58
C GLY A 49 -2.79 -15.76 1.18
N ALA A 50 -1.78 -16.25 0.47
CA ALA A 50 -0.68 -15.41 -0.01
C ALA A 50 -1.17 -14.33 -0.98
N VAL A 51 -2.04 -14.69 -1.93
CA VAL A 51 -2.66 -13.73 -2.86
C VAL A 51 -3.49 -12.68 -2.11
N SER A 52 -4.29 -13.12 -1.14
CA SER A 52 -5.08 -12.21 -0.30
C SER A 52 -4.20 -11.23 0.49
N GLN A 53 -3.06 -11.68 1.02
CA GLN A 53 -2.10 -10.81 1.69
C GLN A 53 -1.49 -9.77 0.76
N SER A 54 -1.08 -10.17 -0.46
CA SER A 54 -0.57 -9.23 -1.48
C SER A 54 -1.58 -8.14 -1.81
N VAL A 55 -2.84 -8.51 -2.02
CA VAL A 55 -3.93 -7.54 -2.29
C VAL A 55 -4.19 -6.64 -1.09
N ASN A 56 -4.22 -7.20 0.12
CA ASN A 56 -4.49 -6.42 1.34
C ASN A 56 -3.39 -5.42 1.67
N ARG A 57 -2.12 -5.70 1.36
CA ARG A 57 -1.02 -4.73 1.58
C ARG A 57 -1.24 -3.44 0.78
N VAL A 58 -1.57 -3.57 -0.50
CA VAL A 58 -1.85 -2.40 -1.36
C VAL A 58 -3.14 -1.70 -0.96
N TRP A 59 -4.17 -2.47 -0.58
CA TRP A 59 -5.42 -1.89 -0.08
C TRP A 59 -5.22 -1.09 1.22
N ALA A 60 -4.42 -1.61 2.15
CA ALA A 60 -4.10 -0.92 3.40
C ALA A 60 -3.32 0.38 3.16
N ALA A 61 -2.43 0.40 2.17
CA ALA A 61 -1.75 1.62 1.74
C ALA A 61 -2.75 2.67 1.21
N HIS A 62 -3.72 2.24 0.39
CA HIS A 62 -4.78 3.11 -0.10
C HIS A 62 -5.68 3.63 1.03
N GLU A 63 -6.10 2.77 1.97
CA GLU A 63 -6.88 3.18 3.13
C GLU A 63 -6.12 4.19 3.99
N SER A 64 -4.83 3.96 4.20
CA SER A 64 -3.97 4.88 4.94
C SER A 64 -4.03 6.26 4.31
N ILE A 65 -3.81 6.37 2.99
CA ILE A 65 -3.90 7.63 2.23
C ILE A 65 -5.28 8.28 2.35
N ARG A 66 -6.36 7.50 2.23
CA ARG A 66 -7.73 8.02 2.35
C ARG A 66 -8.03 8.56 3.76
N THR A 67 -7.42 7.98 4.78
CA THR A 67 -7.58 8.39 6.18
C THR A 67 -6.63 9.52 6.60
N LEU A 68 -5.71 9.96 5.72
CA LEU A 68 -4.82 11.06 6.07
C LEU A 68 -5.63 12.34 6.36
N PRO A 69 -5.39 13.02 7.49
CA PRO A 69 -6.02 14.30 7.77
C PRO A 69 -5.68 15.35 6.71
N LYS A 70 -6.61 16.27 6.46
CA LYS A 70 -6.42 17.37 5.51
C LYS A 70 -5.12 18.13 5.82
N GLY A 71 -4.32 18.41 4.80
CA GLY A 71 -3.03 19.09 4.92
C GLY A 71 -1.84 18.18 5.25
N HIS A 72 -2.03 16.87 5.38
CA HIS A 72 -0.94 15.91 5.59
C HIS A 72 -0.69 15.09 4.32
N LYS A 73 0.54 14.60 4.17
CA LYS A 73 0.97 13.78 3.03
C LYS A 73 1.90 12.67 3.51
N LEU A 74 1.71 11.46 2.96
CA LEU A 74 2.66 10.36 3.14
C LEU A 74 3.85 10.54 2.20
N ILE A 75 5.06 10.43 2.72
CA ILE A 75 6.30 10.51 1.95
C ILE A 75 7.18 9.29 2.22
N SER A 76 7.92 8.86 1.21
CA SER A 76 8.98 7.86 1.31
C SER A 76 10.24 8.46 0.70
N ALA A 77 11.34 8.49 1.45
CA ALA A 77 12.58 9.18 1.06
C ALA A 77 13.81 8.47 1.66
N VAL A 78 14.93 8.52 0.92
CA VAL A 78 16.24 8.06 1.40
C VAL A 78 16.98 9.27 1.99
N LEU A 79 17.37 9.18 3.27
CA LEU A 79 17.95 10.28 4.03
C LEU A 79 19.16 9.81 4.85
N PRO A 80 20.15 10.68 5.14
CA PRO A 80 21.18 10.43 6.15
C PRO A 80 20.58 10.19 7.54
N GLU A 81 21.28 9.42 8.38
CA GLU A 81 20.79 8.97 9.70
C GLU A 81 20.24 10.10 10.59
N HIS A 82 20.96 11.22 10.68
CA HIS A 82 20.54 12.37 11.50
C HIS A 82 19.21 12.99 11.02
N GLN A 83 18.93 12.98 9.72
CA GLN A 83 17.68 13.49 9.15
C GLN A 83 16.56 12.46 9.32
N ALA A 84 16.85 11.18 9.13
CA ALA A 84 15.91 10.10 9.38
C ALA A 84 15.40 10.12 10.84
N TYR A 85 16.29 10.39 11.80
CA TYR A 85 15.91 10.56 13.21
C TYR A 85 14.92 11.72 13.42
N ILE A 86 15.15 12.87 12.78
CA ILE A 86 14.26 14.04 12.86
C ILE A 86 12.87 13.70 12.29
N VAL A 87 12.83 13.08 11.11
CA VAL A 87 11.59 12.69 10.45
C VAL A 87 10.83 11.64 11.27
N ALA A 88 11.52 10.67 11.86
CA ALA A 88 10.91 9.67 12.75
C ALA A 88 10.28 10.31 13.99
N LYS A 89 10.97 11.28 14.60
CA LYS A 89 10.44 12.02 15.76
C LYS A 89 9.17 12.79 15.41
N TRP A 90 9.14 13.48 14.26
CA TRP A 90 7.92 14.15 13.78
C TRP A 90 6.76 13.18 13.55
N ALA A 91 7.04 12.02 12.95
CA ALA A 91 6.02 11.00 12.73
C ALA A 91 5.38 10.50 14.03
N ASP A 92 6.18 10.31 15.09
CA ASP A 92 5.68 9.89 16.39
C ASP A 92 4.89 10.99 17.13
N GLU A 93 5.30 12.25 17.03
CA GLU A 93 4.54 13.38 17.56
C GLU A 93 3.17 13.51 16.90
N VAL A 94 3.12 13.32 15.58
CA VAL A 94 1.88 13.34 14.79
C VAL A 94 0.97 12.16 15.20
N LYS A 95 1.51 10.95 15.34
CA LYS A 95 0.73 9.78 15.83
C LYS A 95 0.11 10.02 17.20
N LYS A 96 0.82 10.69 18.11
CA LYS A 96 0.30 11.03 19.45
C LYS A 96 -0.84 12.05 19.39
N LYS A 97 -0.79 13.02 18.46
CA LYS A 97 -1.86 14.00 18.25
C LYS A 97 -3.10 13.43 17.58
N TRP A 98 -2.99 12.28 16.93
CA TRP A 98 -4.09 11.60 16.23
C TRP A 98 -4.82 10.56 17.09
N ARG A 99 -4.30 10.25 18.28
CA ARG A 99 -4.88 9.29 19.23
C ARG A 99 -5.79 9.99 20.22
#